data_AF-A0A2R6NRL2-F1
#
_entry.id   AF-A0A2R6NRL2-F1
#
_cell.length_a   1.000
_cell.length_b   1.000
_cell.length_c   1.000
_cell.angle_alpha   90.00
_cell.angle_beta   90.00
_cell.angle_gamma   90.00
#
_symmetry.space_group_name_H-M   'P 1'
#
loop_
_entity.id
_entity.type
_entity.pdbx_description
1 polymer ?
#
loop_
_entity_poly.entity_id
_entity_poly.type
_entity_poly.pdbx_seq_one_letter_code
_entity_poly.pdbx_strand_id
1 'polypeptide(L)'
;MKAPPLPVAQPKRQHQDKKDKDPLRMVKIETDLRREIRENIAHQRMIGSYVGRRHAMHLPVRGQNTQSNARTARRLNRIERWN
;
A
#
# COMPACT_ATOMS: atom_id res chain seq x y z
N MET A 1 8.68 7.94 -72.72
CA MET A 1 8.22 7.05 -71.63
C MET A 1 8.57 7.72 -70.31
N LYS A 2 7.57 8.19 -69.54
CA LYS A 2 7.79 8.93 -68.28
C LYS A 2 7.70 7.92 -67.13
N ALA A 3 8.71 7.88 -66.26
CA ALA A 3 8.76 6.92 -65.16
C ALA A 3 7.55 7.07 -64.22
N PRO A 4 7.02 5.97 -63.64
CA PRO A 4 5.91 6.04 -62.70
C PRO A 4 6.33 6.84 -61.45
N PRO A 5 5.43 7.64 -60.86
CA PRO A 5 5.73 8.40 -59.67
C PRO A 5 6.10 7.44 -58.53
N LEU A 6 7.19 7.75 -57.84
CA LEU A 6 7.63 7.00 -56.68
C LEU A 6 6.52 6.98 -55.61
N PRO A 7 6.32 5.87 -54.90
CA PRO A 7 5.29 5.77 -53.89
C PRO A 7 5.55 6.84 -52.81
N VAL A 8 4.58 7.74 -52.62
CA VAL A 8 4.62 8.74 -51.55
C VAL A 8 4.75 7.97 -50.24
N ALA A 9 5.80 8.26 -49.47
CA ALA A 9 6.03 7.63 -48.17
C ALA A 9 4.77 7.83 -47.31
N GLN A 10 4.03 6.74 -47.08
CA GLN A 10 2.86 6.80 -46.20
C GLN A 10 3.35 7.25 -44.82
N PRO A 11 2.69 8.23 -44.16
CA PRO A 11 3.06 8.62 -42.81
C PRO A 11 3.01 7.38 -41.93
N LYS A 12 4.12 7.10 -41.22
CA LYS A 12 4.21 5.96 -40.29
C LYS A 12 2.95 5.99 -39.42
N ARG A 13 2.13 4.93 -39.50
CA ARG A 13 0.93 4.78 -38.67
C ARG A 13 1.39 4.99 -37.23
N GLN A 14 0.94 6.08 -36.61
CA GLN A 14 1.19 6.30 -35.20
C GLN A 14 0.50 5.16 -34.47
N HIS A 15 1.27 4.20 -33.97
CA HIS A 15 0.75 3.26 -33.00
C HIS A 15 0.33 4.11 -31.82
N GLN A 16 -0.98 4.28 -31.63
CA GLN A 16 -1.50 4.81 -30.39
C GLN A 16 -1.13 3.80 -29.31
N ASP A 17 -0.05 4.11 -28.59
CA ASP A 17 0.32 3.39 -27.37
C ASP A 17 -0.90 3.42 -26.46
N LYS A 18 -1.57 2.28 -26.35
CA LYS A 18 -2.67 2.09 -25.41
C LYS A 18 -2.06 2.21 -24.02
N LYS A 19 -2.03 3.43 -23.45
CA LYS A 19 -1.64 3.67 -22.06
C LYS A 19 -2.40 2.68 -21.18
N ASP A 20 -1.63 1.77 -20.58
CA ASP A 20 -2.14 0.70 -19.73
C ASP A 20 -3.08 1.28 -18.68
N LYS A 21 -4.36 0.91 -18.80
CA LYS A 21 -5.38 1.18 -17.78
C LYS A 21 -5.26 0.12 -16.69
N ASP A 22 -4.12 0.05 -16.02
CA ASP A 22 -3.99 -0.87 -14.89
C ASP A 22 -4.87 -0.34 -13.74
N PRO A 23 -5.97 -1.03 -13.39
CA PRO A 23 -6.91 -0.58 -12.34
C PRO A 23 -6.22 -0.46 -10.97
N LEU A 24 -5.07 -1.09 -10.79
CA LEU A 24 -4.32 -1.10 -9.54
C LEU A 24 -3.70 0.27 -9.20
N ARG A 25 -3.51 1.16 -10.18
CA ARG A 25 -2.92 2.49 -9.94
C ARG A 25 -3.81 3.42 -9.11
N MET A 26 -5.12 3.16 -9.05
CA MET A 26 -6.06 4.01 -8.31
C MET A 26 -6.29 3.54 -6.87
N VAL A 27 -5.76 2.37 -6.48
CA VAL A 27 -5.94 1.81 -5.15
C VAL A 27 -4.64 1.90 -4.36
N LYS A 28 -4.75 2.09 -3.03
CA LYS A 28 -3.59 2.07 -2.14
C LYS A 28 -3.12 0.64 -1.96
N ILE A 29 -1.89 0.35 -2.39
CA ILE A 29 -1.31 -0.99 -2.35
C ILE A 29 -0.13 -1.01 -1.39
N GLU A 30 0.15 -2.20 -0.84
CA GLU A 30 1.37 -2.58 -0.11
C GLU A 30 2.04 -1.49 0.72
N THR A 31 2.98 -0.74 0.13
CA THR A 31 3.80 0.26 0.83
C THR A 31 2.98 1.40 1.38
N ASP A 32 2.03 1.92 0.59
CA ASP A 32 1.22 3.07 0.95
C ASP A 32 0.25 2.70 2.05
N LEU A 33 -0.39 1.53 1.93
CA LEU A 33 -1.29 1.02 2.95
C LEU A 33 -0.55 0.68 4.26
N ARG A 34 0.65 0.09 4.17
CA ARG A 34 1.49 -0.20 5.35
C ARG A 34 1.91 1.09 6.05
N ARG A 35 2.26 2.14 5.30
CA ARG A 35 2.61 3.45 5.85
C ARG A 35 1.42 4.06 6.59
N GLU A 36 0.24 4.08 5.97
CA GLU A 36 -0.98 4.61 6.57
C GLU A 36 -1.33 3.88 7.88
N ILE A 37 -1.21 2.55 7.92
CA ILE A 37 -1.46 1.78 9.15
C ILE A 37 -0.45 2.12 10.26
N ARG A 38 0.83 2.30 9.93
CA ARG A 38 1.85 2.71 10.91
C ARG A 38 1.59 4.11 11.45
N GLU A 39 1.25 5.05 10.58
CA GLU A 39 0.89 6.42 10.97
C GLU A 39 -0.31 6.44 11.92
N ASN A 40 -1.34 5.62 11.65
CA ASN A 40 -2.49 5.47 12.53
C ASN A 40 -2.11 4.95 13.93
N ILE A 41 -1.22 3.94 14.02
CA ILE A 41 -0.76 3.40 15.31
C ILE A 41 0.11 4.43 16.05
N ALA A 42 0.99 5.14 15.33
CA ALA A 42 1.83 6.20 15.90
C ALA A 42 0.98 7.35 16.46
N HIS A 43 -0.04 7.77 15.73
CA HIS A 43 -0.99 8.79 16.17
C HIS A 43 -1.73 8.36 17.44
N GLN A 44 -2.25 7.13 17.48
CA GLN A 44 -2.92 6.60 18.68
C GLN A 44 -2.01 6.52 19.91
N ARG A 45 -0.72 6.28 19.72
CA ARG A 45 0.30 6.34 20.79
C ARG A 45 0.54 7.78 21.24
N MET A 46 0.69 8.72 20.31
CA MET A 46 0.96 10.13 20.61
C MET A 46 -0.18 10.76 21.44
N ILE A 47 -1.43 10.46 21.09
CA ILE A 47 -2.61 10.92 21.84
C ILE A 47 -2.67 10.30 23.25
N GLY A 48 -1.98 9.18 23.48
CA GLY A 48 -2.06 8.45 24.74
C GLY A 48 -3.33 7.61 24.88
N SER A 49 -3.96 7.21 23.77
CA SER A 49 -5.16 6.34 23.78
C SER A 49 -4.88 4.97 24.40
N TYR A 50 -5.94 4.27 24.84
CA TYR A 50 -5.83 2.88 25.31
C TYR A 50 -5.16 1.99 24.27
N VAL A 51 -5.57 2.11 22.99
CA VAL A 51 -5.01 1.31 21.89
C VAL A 51 -3.51 1.54 21.74
N GLY A 52 -3.07 2.80 21.72
CA GLY A 52 -1.65 3.15 21.61
C GLY A 52 -0.82 2.55 22.75
N ARG A 53 -1.33 2.60 23.99
CA ARG A 53 -0.67 1.96 25.14
C ARG A 53 -0.58 0.44 24.98
N ARG A 54 -1.64 -0.21 24.49
CA ARG A 54 -1.65 -1.67 24.27
C ARG A 54 -0.69 -2.10 23.17
N HIS A 55 -0.55 -1.31 22.10
CA HIS A 55 0.47 -1.53 21.07
C HIS A 55 1.90 -1.40 21.61
N ALA A 56 2.17 -0.42 22.48
CA ALA A 56 3.48 -0.25 23.12
C ALA A 56 3.81 -1.41 24.08
N MET A 57 2.81 -1.92 24.80
CA MET A 57 2.95 -3.02 25.75
C MET A 57 2.94 -4.41 25.09
N HIS A 58 2.80 -4.49 23.77
CA HIS A 58 2.67 -5.75 23.03
C HIS A 58 1.48 -6.61 23.52
N LEU A 59 0.37 -5.96 23.88
CA LEU A 59 -0.82 -6.63 24.38
C LEU A 59 -1.96 -6.58 23.36
N PRO A 60 -2.94 -7.50 23.46
CA PRO A 60 -4.15 -7.45 22.66
C PRO A 60 -4.89 -6.12 22.82
N VAL A 61 -5.32 -5.56 21.69
CA VAL A 61 -5.92 -4.22 21.61
C VAL A 61 -7.45 -4.26 21.72
N ARG A 62 -8.07 -5.31 21.17
CA ARG A 62 -9.53 -5.41 20.98
C ARG A 62 -10.26 -5.97 22.21
N GLY A 63 -9.80 -5.67 23.42
CA GLY A 63 -10.45 -6.12 24.67
C GLY A 63 -10.33 -7.63 24.96
N GLN A 64 -9.35 -8.31 24.37
CA GLN A 64 -9.14 -9.75 24.59
C GLN A 64 -8.46 -10.02 25.94
N ASN A 65 -8.82 -11.12 26.58
CA ASN A 65 -8.20 -11.58 27.83
C ASN A 65 -6.72 -11.92 27.64
N THR A 66 -5.89 -11.56 28.62
CA THR A 66 -4.42 -11.72 28.56
C THR A 66 -3.85 -12.75 29.53
N GLN A 67 -4.69 -13.34 30.37
CA GLN A 67 -4.27 -14.25 31.45
C GLN A 67 -3.72 -15.58 30.89
N SER A 68 -4.44 -16.21 29.96
CA SER A 68 -4.04 -17.49 29.37
C SER A 68 -3.34 -17.32 28.01
N ASN A 69 -4.02 -16.69 27.04
CA ASN A 69 -3.59 -16.71 25.65
C ASN A 69 -3.40 -15.30 25.08
N ALA A 70 -2.14 -14.87 24.95
CA ALA A 70 -1.77 -13.59 24.32
C ALA A 70 -0.48 -13.67 23.48
N ARG A 71 0.01 -14.88 23.16
CA ARG A 71 1.35 -15.08 22.55
C ARG A 71 1.53 -14.35 21.21
N THR A 72 0.55 -14.44 20.31
CA THR A 72 0.62 -13.78 19.00
C THR A 72 0.66 -12.27 19.12
N ALA A 73 -0.17 -11.69 20.00
CA ALA A 73 -0.17 -10.26 20.27
C ALA A 73 1.16 -9.81 20.86
N ARG A 74 1.71 -10.54 21.84
CA ARG A 74 3.04 -10.25 22.43
C ARG A 74 4.16 -10.25 21.40
N ARG A 75 4.06 -11.11 20.38
CA ARG A 75 5.06 -11.19 19.31
C ARG A 75 4.91 -10.08 18.26
N LEU A 76 3.67 -9.80 17.85
CA LEU A 76 3.37 -9.03 16.62
C LEU A 76 2.82 -7.63 16.88
N ASN A 77 2.20 -7.36 18.02
CA ASN A 77 1.70 -6.01 18.32
C ASN A 77 2.88 -5.13 18.72
N ARG A 78 3.34 -4.33 17.76
CA ARG A 78 4.40 -3.34 17.93
C ARG A 78 3.89 -1.98 17.46
N ILE A 79 4.63 -0.93 17.80
CA ILE A 79 4.40 0.42 17.26
C ILE A 79 4.83 0.46 15.80
N GLU A 80 6.07 0.06 15.54
CA GLU A 80 6.58 -0.19 14.19
C GLU A 80 6.22 -1.62 13.76
N ARG A 81 5.08 -1.76 13.09
CA ARG A 81 4.58 -3.04 12.59
C ARG A 81 5.13 -3.30 11.19
N TRP A 82 5.67 -4.50 10.95
CA TRP A 82 6.29 -4.95 9.68
C TRP A 82 7.62 -4.30 9.28
N ASN A 83 8.37 -3.77 10.26
CA ASN A 83 9.81 -3.54 10.10
C ASN A 83 10.60 -4.81 10.44
#